data_AF-A0A839IY95-F1
#
_entry.id   AF-A0A839IY95-F1
#
_cell.length_a   1.000
_cell.length_b   1.000
_cell.length_c   1.000
_cell.angle_alpha   90.00
_cell.angle_beta   90.00
_cell.angle_gamma   90.00
#
_symmetry.space_group_name_H-M   'P 1'
#
loop_
_entity.id
_entity.type
_entity.pdbx_description
1 polymer ?
#
loop_
_entity_poly.entity_id
_entity_poly.type
_entity_poly.pdbx_seq_one_letter_code
_entity_poly.pdbx_strand_id
1 'polypeptide(L)'
;ESIIVKNNDGADKLYQLSQSNTSRNFVPFDGLTTSGSISRGVTVGNNQNSVLNSELDLQITGKLNDRVSLRASIQDANIPLQESGYSQRLDEFDQVFIELF
;
A
#
# COMPACT_ATOMS: atom_id res chain seq x y z
N GLU A 1 -16.35 36.47 -7.17
CA GLU A 1 -16.50 37.03 -8.52
C GLU A 1 -16.67 35.89 -9.50
N SER A 2 -17.68 35.94 -10.37
CA SER A 2 -17.96 34.89 -11.36
C SER A 2 -17.39 35.28 -12.71
N ILE A 3 -16.38 34.56 -13.20
CA ILE A 3 -15.89 34.73 -14.57
C ILE A 3 -16.77 33.90 -15.50
N ILE A 4 -17.62 34.59 -16.26
CA ILE A 4 -18.37 34.03 -17.39
C ILE A 4 -17.42 34.04 -18.59
N VAL A 5 -17.02 32.86 -19.08
CA VAL A 5 -16.23 32.74 -20.32
C VAL A 5 -17.17 32.59 -21.51
N LYS A 6 -17.03 33.49 -22.50
CA LYS A 6 -17.78 33.51 -23.75
C LYS A 6 -17.31 32.37 -24.69
N ASN A 7 -18.29 31.75 -25.36
CA ASN A 7 -18.14 30.72 -26.39
C ASN A 7 -17.03 31.04 -27.41
N ASN A 8 -16.15 30.07 -27.66
CA ASN A 8 -15.31 30.01 -28.85
C ASN A 8 -15.63 28.73 -29.63
N ASP A 9 -15.96 28.93 -30.91
CA ASP A 9 -16.32 27.92 -31.91
C ASP A 9 -15.09 27.11 -32.36
N GLY A 10 -14.66 26.18 -31.51
CA GLY A 10 -13.65 25.19 -31.83
C GLY A 10 -13.78 24.06 -30.84
N ALA A 11 -14.26 22.90 -31.29
CA ALA A 11 -14.57 21.76 -30.45
C ALA A 11 -13.32 21.23 -29.74
N ASP A 12 -12.99 21.82 -28.60
CA ASP A 12 -12.09 21.27 -27.59
C ASP A 12 -12.73 19.98 -27.11
N LYS A 13 -12.29 18.84 -27.66
CA LYS A 13 -12.65 17.52 -27.14
C LYS A 13 -12.06 17.41 -25.73
N LEU A 14 -12.90 17.72 -24.74
CA LEU A 14 -12.60 17.50 -23.34
C LEU A 14 -12.56 15.99 -23.10
N TYR A 15 -11.37 15.46 -22.79
CA TYR A 15 -11.20 14.09 -22.35
C TYR A 15 -11.42 14.06 -20.83
N GLN A 16 -12.60 13.65 -20.41
CA GLN A 16 -12.84 13.30 -19.01
C GLN A 16 -12.47 11.83 -18.82
N LEU A 17 -11.39 11.55 -18.09
CA LEU A 17 -11.10 10.21 -17.61
C LEU A 17 -12.25 9.82 -16.67
N SER A 18 -13.17 9.00 -17.17
CA SER A 18 -14.29 8.50 -16.40
C SER A 18 -13.75 7.48 -15.39
N GLN A 19 -13.36 7.95 -14.21
CA GLN A 19 -12.96 7.07 -13.15
C GLN A 19 -14.20 6.29 -12.71
N SER A 20 -14.11 4.96 -12.73
CA SER A 20 -15.18 4.11 -12.25
C SER A 20 -15.52 4.50 -10.81
N ASN A 21 -16.75 4.93 -10.57
CA ASN A 21 -17.26 5.31 -9.24
C ASN A 21 -17.48 4.09 -8.33
N THR A 22 -17.10 2.89 -8.76
CA THR A 22 -17.13 1.70 -7.91
C THR A 22 -15.97 1.77 -6.92
N SER A 23 -16.17 2.44 -5.79
CA SER A 23 -15.28 2.32 -4.64
C SER A 23 -15.38 0.89 -4.11
N ARG A 24 -14.43 0.04 -4.48
CA ARG A 24 -14.27 -1.25 -3.81
C ARG A 24 -13.68 -0.97 -2.44
N ASN A 25 -14.51 -1.05 -1.41
CA ASN A 25 -14.04 -1.04 -0.03
C ASN A 25 -13.21 -2.29 0.19
N PHE A 26 -11.89 -2.13 0.13
CA PHE A 26 -10.97 -3.18 0.50
C PHE A 26 -10.78 -3.14 2.01
N VAL A 27 -11.35 -4.13 2.69
CA VAL A 27 -11.11 -4.36 4.13
C VAL A 27 -10.17 -5.56 4.22
N PRO A 28 -8.86 -5.33 4.44
CA PRO A 28 -7.92 -6.43 4.56
C PRO A 28 -8.28 -7.29 5.78
N PHE A 29 -8.17 -8.61 5.62
CA PHE A 29 -8.41 -9.60 6.69
C PHE A 29 -9.81 -9.52 7.30
N ASP A 30 -10.82 -9.18 6.50
CA ASP A 30 -12.21 -9.17 6.96
C ASP A 30 -12.62 -10.51 7.58
N GLY A 31 -13.32 -10.44 8.71
CA GLY A 31 -13.67 -11.60 9.53
C GLY A 31 -12.53 -12.21 10.37
N LEU A 32 -11.32 -11.67 10.29
CA LEU A 32 -10.17 -12.06 11.13
C LEU A 32 -9.84 -10.98 12.15
N THR A 33 -9.30 -11.41 13.28
CA THR A 33 -8.71 -10.52 14.28
C THR A 33 -7.29 -10.19 13.87
N THR A 34 -7.02 -8.90 13.66
CA THR A 34 -5.68 -8.40 13.34
C THR A 34 -5.18 -7.46 14.43
N SER A 35 -3.91 -7.62 14.81
CA SER A 35 -3.23 -6.72 15.74
C SER A 35 -1.80 -6.43 15.27
N GLY A 36 -1.27 -5.27 15.65
CA GLY A 36 0.06 -4.83 15.24
C GLY A 36 -0.01 -3.54 14.42
N SER A 37 1.05 -3.26 13.66
CA SER A 37 1.17 -2.05 12.85
C SER A 37 1.85 -2.30 11.51
N ILE A 38 1.47 -1.50 10.53
CA ILE A 38 2.13 -1.41 9.23
C ILE A 38 2.45 0.06 8.98
N SER A 39 3.74 0.35 8.77
CA SER A 39 4.24 1.68 8.47
C SER A 39 5.06 1.64 7.20
N ARG A 40 4.76 2.52 6.25
CA ARG A 40 5.53 2.71 5.01
C ARG A 40 5.70 4.20 4.77
N GLY A 41 6.92 4.68 4.83
CA GLY A 41 7.28 6.09 4.69
C GLY A 41 8.25 6.30 3.55
N VAL A 42 7.99 7.30 2.72
CA VAL A 42 8.95 7.77 1.71
C VAL A 42 9.52 9.10 2.15
N THR A 43 10.83 9.20 2.16
CA THR A 43 11.54 10.44 2.52
C THR A 43 12.19 11.03 1.26
N VAL A 44 11.83 12.27 0.93
CA VAL A 44 12.36 13.01 -0.22
C VAL A 44 13.04 14.30 0.27
N GLY A 45 14.27 14.57 -0.17
CA GLY A 45 15.06 15.74 0.24
C GLY A 45 15.59 16.55 -0.94
N ASN A 46 15.81 17.86 -0.75
CA ASN A 46 16.09 18.81 -1.84
C ASN A 46 17.41 18.59 -2.62
N ASN A 47 18.22 17.59 -2.25
CA ASN A 47 19.50 17.24 -2.87
C ASN A 47 19.93 15.76 -2.62
N GLN A 48 19.00 14.86 -2.28
CA GLN A 48 19.31 13.47 -1.92
C GLN A 48 18.29 12.50 -2.55
N ASN A 49 18.72 11.26 -2.82
CA ASN A 49 17.86 10.21 -3.37
C ASN A 49 16.69 9.91 -2.42
N SER A 50 15.58 9.44 -2.97
CA SER A 50 14.42 9.02 -2.19
C SER A 50 14.76 7.77 -1.39
N VAL A 51 14.44 7.76 -0.10
CA VAL A 51 14.61 6.59 0.77
C VAL A 51 13.23 6.05 1.15
N LEU A 52 13.03 4.75 0.99
CA LEU A 52 11.87 4.03 1.49
C LEU A 52 12.19 3.46 2.87
N ASN A 53 11.32 3.74 3.84
CA ASN A 53 11.36 3.16 5.19
C ASN A 53 10.09 2.32 5.37
N SER A 54 10.24 1.08 5.84
CA SER A 54 9.13 0.14 6.06
C SER A 54 9.26 -0.50 7.43
N GLU A 55 8.16 -0.67 8.14
CA GLU A 55 8.07 -1.47 9.37
C GLU A 55 6.75 -2.23 9.33
N LEU A 56 6.82 -3.54 9.56
CA LEU A 56 5.64 -4.40 9.63
C LEU A 56 5.77 -5.31 10.84
N ASP A 57 4.79 -5.24 11.73
CA ASP A 57 4.55 -6.23 12.77
C ASP A 57 3.06 -6.51 12.74
N LEU A 58 2.66 -7.67 12.22
CA LEU A 58 1.25 -8.01 12.05
C LEU A 58 0.98 -9.43 12.54
N GLN A 59 0.02 -9.54 13.45
CA GLN A 59 -0.53 -10.81 13.93
C GLN A 59 -1.97 -10.94 13.45
N ILE A 60 -2.30 -12.08 12.85
CA ILE A 60 -3.60 -12.36 12.27
C ILE A 60 -4.11 -13.67 12.85
N THR A 61 -5.33 -13.67 13.39
CA THR A 61 -5.97 -14.89 13.90
C THR A 61 -7.45 -14.90 13.58
N GLY A 62 -8.03 -16.08 13.32
CA GLY A 62 -9.47 -16.20 13.16
C GLY A 62 -9.87 -17.40 12.33
N LYS A 63 -11.18 -17.55 12.10
CA LYS A 63 -11.73 -18.61 11.26
C LYS A 63 -11.82 -18.15 9.82
N LEU A 64 -11.19 -18.89 8.91
CA LEU A 64 -11.42 -18.71 7.47
C LEU A 64 -12.76 -19.31 7.05
N ASN A 65 -13.16 -20.41 7.70
CA ASN A 65 -14.48 -21.04 7.60
C ASN A 65 -14.75 -21.93 8.82
N ASP A 66 -15.84 -22.71 8.80
CA ASP A 66 -16.24 -23.59 9.91
C ASP A 66 -15.23 -24.68 10.28
N ARG A 67 -14.27 -24.99 9.40
CA ARG A 67 -13.34 -26.11 9.53
C ARG A 67 -11.87 -25.70 9.53
N VAL A 68 -11.56 -24.45 9.21
CA VAL A 68 -10.20 -23.96 9.01
C VAL A 68 -10.04 -22.64 9.72
N SER A 69 -9.06 -22.59 10.62
CA SER A 69 -8.60 -21.40 11.31
C SER A 69 -7.22 -21.00 10.81
N LEU A 70 -6.95 -19.70 10.83
CA LEU A 70 -5.67 -19.09 10.50
C LEU A 70 -5.04 -18.54 11.77
N ARG A 71 -3.74 -18.79 11.93
CA ARG A 71 -2.86 -18.01 12.78
C ARG A 71 -1.64 -17.63 11.95
N ALA A 72 -1.36 -16.34 11.84
CA ALA A 72 -0.19 -15.84 11.12
C ALA A 72 0.49 -14.72 11.91
N SER A 73 1.80 -14.63 11.73
CA SER A 73 2.63 -13.53 12.23
C SER A 73 3.58 -13.13 11.11
N ILE A 74 3.59 -11.85 10.77
CA ILE A 74 4.42 -11.29 9.72
C ILE A 74 5.25 -10.17 10.34
N GLN A 75 6.56 -10.27 10.22
CA GLN A 75 7.49 -9.26 10.70
C GLN A 75 8.52 -8.93 9.61
N ASP A 76 8.54 -7.66 9.20
CA ASP A 76 9.50 -7.10 8.23
C ASP A 76 10.44 -6.15 8.99
N ALA A 77 11.71 -6.13 8.62
CA ALA A 77 12.71 -5.26 9.24
C ALA A 77 12.89 -3.97 8.44
N ASN A 78 13.14 -2.85 9.12
CA ASN A 78 13.42 -1.59 8.43
C ASN A 78 14.76 -1.67 7.68
N ILE A 79 14.70 -1.74 6.36
CA ILE A 79 15.91 -1.66 5.53
C ILE A 79 15.85 -0.43 4.62
N PRO A 80 16.75 0.56 4.83
CA PRO A 80 16.77 1.76 4.03
C PRO A 80 17.25 1.44 2.61
N LEU A 81 16.32 1.44 1.65
CA LEU A 81 16.64 1.25 0.24
C LEU A 81 17.26 2.55 -0.32
N GLN A 82 18.53 2.50 -0.74
CA GLN A 82 19.25 3.64 -1.31
C GLN A 82 19.46 3.46 -2.82
N GLU A 83 18.66 4.13 -3.65
CA GLU A 83 18.87 4.18 -5.10
C GLU A 83 20.05 5.09 -5.48
N SER A 84 21.29 4.63 -5.34
CA SER A 84 22.48 5.37 -5.84
C SER A 84 23.13 4.71 -7.07
N GLY A 85 22.36 4.02 -7.91
CA GLY A 85 22.84 3.51 -9.21
C GLY A 85 23.44 2.11 -9.23
N TYR A 86 23.32 1.35 -8.14
CA TYR A 86 23.53 -0.10 -8.13
C TYR A 86 22.32 -0.75 -7.48
N SER A 87 21.62 -1.63 -8.21
CA SER A 87 20.54 -2.47 -7.67
C SER A 87 21.08 -3.29 -6.50
N GLN A 88 20.65 -2.99 -5.28
CA GLN A 88 20.95 -3.84 -4.13
C GLN A 88 20.02 -5.06 -4.17
N ARG A 89 20.65 -6.23 -4.03
CA ARG A 89 19.97 -7.53 -4.00
C ARG A 89 19.10 -7.60 -2.75
N LEU A 90 17.86 -8.02 -2.97
CA LEU A 90 16.86 -8.28 -1.94
C LEU A 90 17.18 -9.62 -1.26
N ASP A 91 18.23 -9.66 -0.43
CA ASP A 91 18.52 -10.80 0.47
C ASP A 91 18.00 -10.49 1.89
N GLU A 92 16.86 -9.79 1.97
CA GLU A 92 16.24 -9.32 3.20
C GLU A 92 15.23 -10.38 3.68
N PHE A 93 15.46 -10.95 4.86
CA PHE A 93 14.66 -12.05 5.38
C PHE A 93 13.45 -11.53 6.15
N ASP A 94 12.30 -11.49 5.48
CA ASP A 94 11.00 -11.33 6.15
C ASP A 94 10.74 -12.56 7.03
N GLN A 95 10.28 -12.34 8.26
CA GLN A 95 9.83 -13.42 9.13
C GLN A 95 8.33 -13.63 8.95
N VAL A 96 7.98 -14.70 8.26
CA VAL A 96 6.58 -15.08 8.00
C VAL A 96 6.28 -16.41 8.65
N PHE A 97 5.36 -16.41 9.60
CA PHE A 97 4.77 -17.61 10.19
C PHE A 97 3.30 -17.71 9.78
N ILE A 98 2.90 -18.86 9.27
CA ILE A 98 1.51 -19.16 8.90
C ILE A 98 1.18 -20.58 9.35
N GLU A 99 0.09 -20.72 10.09
CA GLU A 99 -0.48 -21.97 10.56
C GLU A 99 -1.95 -22.04 10.17
N LEU A 100 -2.36 -23.20 9.65
CA LEU A 100 -3.74 -23.55 9.38
C LEU A 100 -4.12 -24.75 10.25
N PHE A 101 -5.21 -24.64 11.00
CA PHE A 101 -5.65 -25.67 11.96
C PHE A 101 -7.17 -25.74 12.11
#